data_AF-A0A382VZ56-F1
#
_entry.id   AF-A0A382VZ56-F1
#
_cell.length_a   1.000
_cell.length_b   1.000
_cell.length_c   1.000
_cell.angle_alpha   90.00
_cell.angle_beta   90.00
_cell.angle_gamma   90.00
#
_symmetry.space_group_name_H-M   'P 1'
#
loop_
_entity.id
_entity.type
_entity.pdbx_description
1 polymer ?
#
loop_
_entity_poly.entity_id
_entity_poly.type
_entity_poly.pdbx_seq_one_letter_code
_entity_poly.pdbx_strand_id
1 'polypeptide(L)'
;EIRMVDDSQQSLLKYLYTDEAGDTSKIKKPIRISMVCRVISTDGDQLTIDRPLRFDVRSAWQPEIHLDQPMVTEVGIENLTIAFPAQKYQGHFTEQGYNAIAFNNVYDCWVRQVRIVNADSGIYATGRFCTLEGITFQAERGTDRRGSTGHHGVQLGSDNLFTDFDFQTQFIHDITLSYRSAGNVCSNGRGVDLSLDHHKKAPYENLFSQIDLGIGTRMWKSGGGRALGKHCGARGTFWNIRAKRNQKWPPKGFGPKILNLIGIQTNQPSLIKTNGKWFEA
;
A
#
# COMPACT_ATOMS: atom_id res chain seq x y z
N GLU A 1 5.43 14.18 14.65
CA GLU A 1 5.76 13.80 13.26
C GLU A 1 7.15 14.32 12.90
N ILE A 2 8.04 13.45 12.42
CA ILE A 2 9.30 13.84 11.78
C ILE A 2 9.06 13.85 10.28
N ARG A 3 9.32 14.98 9.62
CA ARG A 3 9.04 15.19 8.19
C ARG A 3 10.30 15.60 7.44
N MET A 4 10.44 15.08 6.23
CA MET A 4 11.45 15.50 5.26
C MET A 4 10.76 16.09 4.03
N VAL A 5 11.31 17.17 3.48
CA VAL A 5 10.88 17.82 2.25
C VAL A 5 12.01 17.72 1.22
N ASP A 6 11.69 17.19 0.04
CA ASP A 6 12.68 16.99 -1.02
C ASP A 6 13.37 18.29 -1.43
N ASP A 7 14.59 18.16 -1.94
CA ASP A 7 15.36 19.28 -2.48
C ASP A 7 15.02 19.54 -3.96
N SER A 8 15.62 20.59 -4.52
CA SER A 8 15.44 20.94 -5.93
C SER A 8 16.04 19.90 -6.90
N GLN A 9 16.95 19.04 -6.41
CA GLN A 9 17.59 17.96 -7.17
C GLN A 9 16.83 16.64 -7.09
N GLN A 10 15.70 16.62 -6.38
CA GLN A 10 14.88 15.45 -6.08
C GLN A 10 15.68 14.32 -5.42
N SER A 11 16.66 14.66 -4.58
CA SER A 11 17.56 13.68 -3.99
C SER A 11 16.85 12.77 -2.98
N LEU A 12 15.80 13.24 -2.30
CA LEU A 12 14.95 12.41 -1.43
C LEU A 12 14.14 11.41 -2.26
N LEU A 13 13.51 11.86 -3.36
CA LEU A 13 12.78 10.97 -4.25
C LEU A 13 13.69 9.87 -4.81
N LYS A 14 14.90 10.22 -5.27
CA LYS A 14 15.89 9.26 -5.76
C LYS A 14 16.29 8.28 -4.65
N TYR A 15 16.54 8.78 -3.44
CA TYR A 15 16.84 7.95 -2.26
C TYR A 15 15.76 6.90 -1.98
N LEU A 16 14.47 7.27 -2.05
CA LEU A 16 13.36 6.33 -1.83
C LEU A 16 13.30 5.19 -2.86
N TYR A 17 13.94 5.34 -4.02
CA TYR A 17 14.08 4.29 -5.03
C TYR A 17 15.50 3.73 -5.13
N THR A 18 16.39 4.05 -4.18
CA THR A 18 17.82 3.73 -4.28
C THR A 18 18.40 4.08 -5.66
N ASP A 19 18.14 5.31 -6.10
CA ASP A 19 18.56 5.89 -7.39
C ASP A 19 17.97 5.23 -8.64
N GLU A 20 17.01 4.32 -8.49
CA GLU A 20 16.36 3.60 -9.59
C GLU A 20 14.90 4.02 -9.80
N ALA A 21 14.60 5.31 -9.70
CA ALA A 21 13.22 5.84 -9.74
C ALA A 21 12.50 5.64 -11.08
N GLY A 22 13.24 5.44 -12.18
CA GLY A 22 12.68 5.47 -13.54
C GLY A 22 12.32 6.90 -13.97
N ASP A 23 11.38 7.04 -14.90
CA ASP A 23 10.94 8.36 -15.37
C ASP A 23 10.07 9.06 -14.31
N THR A 24 10.58 10.14 -13.73
CA THR A 24 9.91 10.99 -12.74
C THR A 24 9.57 12.37 -13.29
N SER A 25 9.62 12.58 -14.61
CA SER A 25 9.51 13.90 -15.24
C SER A 25 8.19 14.63 -14.95
N LYS A 26 7.12 13.94 -14.52
CA LYS A 26 5.85 14.55 -14.10
C LYS A 26 5.74 14.83 -12.60
N ILE A 27 6.77 14.51 -11.81
CA ILE A 27 6.87 14.93 -10.41
C ILE A 27 7.52 16.31 -10.40
N LYS A 28 6.69 17.35 -10.44
CA LYS A 28 7.13 18.76 -10.54
C LYS A 28 7.27 19.48 -9.21
N LYS A 29 6.61 18.96 -8.16
CA LYS A 29 6.66 19.54 -6.81
C LYS A 29 7.54 18.67 -5.92
N PRO A 30 8.26 19.26 -4.96
CA PRO A 30 9.00 18.51 -3.95
C PRO A 30 8.09 17.49 -3.26
N ILE A 31 8.56 16.25 -3.14
CA ILE A 31 7.86 15.25 -2.33
C ILE A 31 8.07 15.54 -0.85
N ARG A 32 7.21 14.99 -0.01
CA ARG A 32 7.35 15.03 1.45
C ARG A 32 7.23 13.62 1.99
N ILE A 33 8.05 13.20 2.92
CA ILE A 33 7.79 11.96 3.66
C ILE A 33 7.72 12.28 5.13
N SER A 34 7.04 11.45 5.89
CA SER A 34 7.01 11.61 7.32
C SER A 34 6.82 10.29 8.04
N MET A 35 7.22 10.29 9.30
CA MET A 35 6.99 9.21 10.23
C MET A 35 6.49 9.79 11.54
N VAL A 36 5.47 9.15 12.10
CA VAL A 36 4.97 9.48 13.43
C VAL A 36 5.57 8.51 14.43
N CYS A 37 6.14 9.08 15.48
CA CYS A 37 6.86 8.37 16.53
C CYS A 37 6.50 8.98 17.88
N ARG A 38 6.57 8.17 18.93
CA ARG A 38 6.43 8.66 20.31
C ARG A 38 7.77 9.21 20.78
N VAL A 39 7.71 10.34 21.49
CA VAL A 39 8.89 10.91 22.15
C VAL A 39 9.11 10.12 23.45
N ILE A 40 10.30 9.55 23.61
CA ILE A 40 10.70 8.82 24.82
C ILE A 40 11.33 9.77 25.83
N SER A 41 12.21 10.65 25.36
CA SER A 41 12.90 11.63 26.19
C SER A 41 13.40 12.81 25.37
N THR A 42 13.62 13.92 26.07
CA THR A 42 14.32 15.10 25.58
C THR A 42 15.44 15.44 26.54
N ASP A 43 16.64 15.65 26.02
CA ASP A 43 17.79 16.15 26.77
C ASP A 43 18.48 17.25 25.96
N GLY A 44 18.26 18.52 26.35
CA GLY A 44 18.69 19.66 25.56
C GLY A 44 18.14 19.65 24.14
N ASP A 45 19.02 19.54 23.14
CA ASP A 45 18.71 19.45 21.71
C ASP A 45 18.58 18.01 21.20
N GLN A 46 18.70 17.02 22.09
CA GLN A 46 18.53 15.61 21.75
C GLN A 46 17.09 15.14 21.97
N LEU A 47 16.51 14.59 20.90
CA LEU A 47 15.20 13.93 20.92
C LEU A 47 15.36 12.41 20.75
N THR A 48 14.91 11.63 21.73
CA THR A 48 14.86 10.17 21.62
C THR A 48 13.45 9.73 21.25
N ILE A 49 13.34 8.85 20.25
CA ILE A 49 12.06 8.34 19.73
C ILE A 49 11.94 6.83 19.91
N ASP A 50 10.71 6.33 19.88
CA ASP A 50 10.35 4.94 20.22
C ASP A 50 10.82 3.86 19.23
N ARG A 51 11.35 4.25 18.06
CA ARG A 51 11.81 3.33 17.01
C ARG A 51 12.70 4.02 15.97
N PRO A 52 13.55 3.28 15.25
CA PRO A 52 14.36 3.85 14.16
C PRO A 52 13.51 4.49 13.06
N LEU A 53 14.06 5.51 12.41
CA LEU A 53 13.47 6.10 11.21
C LEU A 53 13.61 5.16 10.02
N ARG A 54 12.61 5.24 9.14
CA ARG A 54 12.55 4.55 7.84
C ARG A 54 13.37 5.22 6.73
N PHE A 55 13.96 6.36 7.03
CA PHE A 55 14.69 7.20 6.11
C PHE A 55 15.82 7.92 6.84
N ASP A 56 16.88 8.24 6.11
CA ASP A 56 17.96 9.06 6.64
C ASP A 56 17.44 10.47 6.95
N VAL A 57 18.12 11.16 7.86
CA VAL A 57 17.92 12.59 8.08
C VAL A 57 19.10 13.32 7.44
N ARG A 58 18.81 14.14 6.42
CA ARG A 58 19.83 14.94 5.73
C ARG A 58 19.40 16.39 5.68
N SER A 59 20.31 17.33 5.96
CA SER A 59 19.98 18.76 5.98
C SER A 59 19.43 19.27 4.65
N ALA A 60 19.84 18.68 3.52
CA ALA A 60 19.30 18.99 2.20
C ALA A 60 17.78 18.71 2.09
N TRP A 61 17.25 17.79 2.89
CA TRP A 61 15.85 17.39 2.89
C TRP A 61 14.99 18.16 3.89
N GLN A 62 15.46 19.35 4.32
CA GLN A 62 14.70 20.29 5.16
C GLN A 62 13.95 19.57 6.30
N PRO A 63 14.68 18.92 7.24
CA PRO A 63 14.07 18.15 8.31
C PRO A 63 13.22 19.06 9.20
N GLU A 64 11.98 18.63 9.46
CA GLU A 64 11.02 19.33 10.32
C GLU A 64 10.51 18.39 11.41
N ILE A 65 10.30 18.92 12.61
CA ILE A 65 9.61 18.23 13.71
C ILE A 65 8.31 18.98 13.97
N HIS A 66 7.19 18.27 13.87
CA HIS A 66 5.86 18.80 14.14
C HIS A 66 5.23 18.04 15.30
N LEU A 67 4.53 18.78 16.17
CA LEU A 67 3.56 18.15 17.05
C LEU A 67 2.43 17.59 16.19
N ASP A 68 2.07 16.33 16.44
CA ASP A 68 1.06 15.61 15.66
C ASP A 68 -0.01 15.12 16.63
N GLN A 69 -1.22 15.64 16.48
CA GLN A 69 -2.34 15.43 17.40
C GLN A 69 -3.57 15.01 16.60
N PRO A 70 -3.88 13.71 16.52
CA PRO A 70 -5.09 13.24 15.85
C PRO A 70 -6.33 13.69 16.62
N MET A 71 -7.37 14.11 15.90
CA MET A 71 -8.65 14.53 16.52
C MET A 71 -9.56 13.34 16.84
N VAL A 72 -9.37 12.21 16.18
CA VAL A 72 -10.18 11.00 16.35
C VAL A 72 -9.25 9.83 16.57
N THR A 73 -9.45 9.13 17.70
CA THR A 73 -8.71 7.94 18.09
C THR A 73 -9.63 6.91 18.72
N GLU A 74 -9.24 5.64 18.70
CA GLU A 74 -9.93 4.56 19.41
C GLU A 74 -11.40 4.37 18.97
N VAL A 75 -11.66 4.48 17.66
CA VAL A 75 -13.00 4.28 17.06
C VAL A 75 -13.04 3.04 16.18
N GLY A 76 -14.05 2.21 16.40
CA GLY A 76 -14.30 0.97 15.67
C GLY A 76 -15.54 1.01 14.77
N ILE A 77 -15.46 0.38 13.60
CA ILE A 77 -16.62 -0.03 12.78
C ILE A 77 -16.61 -1.56 12.68
N GLU A 78 -17.58 -2.23 13.29
CA GLU A 78 -17.50 -3.69 13.48
C GLU A 78 -18.80 -4.44 13.20
N ASN A 79 -18.68 -5.72 12.84
CA ASN A 79 -19.76 -6.71 12.82
C ASN A 79 -21.00 -6.32 12.00
N LEU A 80 -20.78 -5.82 10.78
CA LEU A 80 -21.87 -5.38 9.91
C LEU A 80 -21.65 -5.71 8.44
N THR A 81 -22.71 -5.58 7.66
CA THR A 81 -22.65 -5.60 6.19
C THR A 81 -23.00 -4.22 5.64
N ILE A 82 -22.16 -3.69 4.74
CA ILE A 82 -22.46 -2.52 3.91
C ILE A 82 -22.74 -3.03 2.50
N ALA A 83 -23.97 -2.80 2.01
CA ALA A 83 -24.40 -3.28 0.71
C ALA A 83 -24.92 -2.13 -0.16
N PHE A 84 -24.44 -2.08 -1.40
CA PHE A 84 -24.88 -1.14 -2.42
C PHE A 84 -25.75 -1.83 -3.49
N PRO A 85 -26.52 -1.06 -4.29
CA PRO A 85 -27.30 -1.63 -5.39
C PRO A 85 -26.46 -2.45 -6.37
N ALA A 86 -27.00 -3.60 -6.84
CA ALA A 86 -26.34 -4.50 -7.79
C ALA A 86 -26.34 -3.97 -9.24
N GLN A 87 -25.97 -2.71 -9.43
CA GLN A 87 -25.89 -2.07 -10.75
C GLN A 87 -24.55 -2.40 -11.41
N LYS A 88 -24.52 -2.81 -12.68
CA LYS A 88 -23.27 -3.11 -13.39
C LYS A 88 -22.22 -2.00 -13.23
N TYR A 89 -20.99 -2.37 -12.88
CA TYR A 89 -19.86 -1.43 -12.86
C TYR A 89 -19.47 -1.05 -14.29
N GLN A 90 -19.49 0.25 -14.60
CA GLN A 90 -19.27 0.73 -15.97
C GLN A 90 -17.79 0.86 -16.35
N GLY A 91 -16.88 0.71 -15.38
CA GLY A 91 -15.43 0.67 -15.58
C GLY A 91 -14.69 1.85 -14.96
N HIS A 92 -13.39 1.91 -15.25
CA HIS A 92 -12.47 2.87 -14.62
C HIS A 92 -12.91 4.33 -14.76
N PHE A 93 -12.98 5.05 -13.64
CA PHE A 93 -13.36 6.47 -13.56
C PHE A 93 -14.83 6.74 -13.94
N THR A 94 -15.71 5.76 -13.70
CA THR A 94 -17.17 5.88 -13.92
C THR A 94 -17.98 5.61 -12.65
N GLU A 95 -17.31 5.62 -11.50
CA GLU A 95 -17.90 5.32 -10.20
C GLU A 95 -19.06 6.27 -9.88
N GLN A 96 -20.12 5.72 -9.29
CA GLN A 96 -21.30 6.46 -8.83
C GLN A 96 -21.15 6.95 -7.39
N GLY A 97 -20.09 6.52 -6.70
CA GLY A 97 -19.77 6.93 -5.33
C GLY A 97 -20.21 5.94 -4.26
N TYR A 98 -20.42 4.67 -4.62
CA TYR A 98 -20.69 3.58 -3.68
C TYR A 98 -19.42 3.22 -2.89
N ASN A 99 -19.06 4.11 -1.97
CA ASN A 99 -17.85 4.04 -1.14
C ASN A 99 -18.23 3.62 0.28
N ALA A 100 -17.68 2.52 0.80
CA ALA A 100 -18.16 1.95 2.06
C ALA A 100 -17.64 2.68 3.30
N ILE A 101 -16.32 2.80 3.46
CA ILE A 101 -15.69 3.37 4.67
C ILE A 101 -14.55 4.31 4.28
N ALA A 102 -14.42 5.44 4.99
CA ALA A 102 -13.29 6.34 4.86
C ALA A 102 -12.73 6.69 6.25
N PHE A 103 -11.46 6.39 6.47
CA PHE A 103 -10.66 6.83 7.60
C PHE A 103 -9.78 7.98 7.14
N ASN A 104 -10.12 9.19 7.57
CA ASN A 104 -9.43 10.42 7.22
C ASN A 104 -8.90 11.08 8.50
N ASN A 105 -7.58 11.22 8.61
CA ASN A 105 -6.94 11.85 9.77
C ASN A 105 -7.35 11.25 11.13
N VAL A 106 -7.43 9.92 11.19
CA VAL A 106 -7.75 9.13 12.39
C VAL A 106 -6.59 8.21 12.76
N TYR A 107 -6.35 8.01 14.05
CA TYR A 107 -5.25 7.19 14.58
C TYR A 107 -5.79 6.08 15.46
N ASP A 108 -5.12 4.93 15.52
CA ASP A 108 -5.49 3.85 16.44
C ASP A 108 -7.00 3.45 16.33
N CYS A 109 -7.54 3.50 15.10
CA CYS A 109 -8.93 3.13 14.79
C CYS A 109 -8.98 1.78 14.08
N TRP A 110 -10.15 1.13 14.04
CA TRP A 110 -10.27 -0.19 13.40
C TRP A 110 -11.56 -0.40 12.62
N VAL A 111 -11.47 -1.29 11.62
CA VAL A 111 -12.62 -1.92 10.97
C VAL A 111 -12.47 -3.41 11.17
N ARG A 112 -13.48 -4.06 11.77
CA ARG A 112 -13.39 -5.49 12.10
C ARG A 112 -14.63 -6.27 11.68
N GLN A 113 -14.44 -7.42 11.03
CA GLN A 113 -15.54 -8.33 10.66
C GLN A 113 -16.63 -7.62 9.84
N VAL A 114 -16.22 -6.89 8.80
CA VAL A 114 -17.12 -6.14 7.92
C VAL A 114 -17.21 -6.79 6.56
N ARG A 115 -18.44 -6.96 6.07
CA ARG A 115 -18.72 -7.42 4.71
C ARG A 115 -19.14 -6.24 3.83
N ILE A 116 -18.51 -6.09 2.67
CA ILE A 116 -18.79 -5.02 1.72
C ILE A 116 -19.28 -5.63 0.41
N VAL A 117 -20.48 -5.25 -0.03
CA VAL A 117 -21.15 -5.83 -1.20
C VAL A 117 -21.43 -4.75 -2.25
N ASN A 118 -21.05 -5.02 -3.51
CA ASN A 118 -21.32 -4.17 -4.68
C ASN A 118 -20.72 -2.74 -4.62
N ALA A 119 -19.68 -2.54 -3.82
CA ALA A 119 -19.03 -1.24 -3.73
C ALA A 119 -18.33 -0.85 -5.03
N ASP A 120 -18.34 0.45 -5.33
CA ASP A 120 -17.38 1.04 -6.26
C ASP A 120 -16.01 1.12 -5.59
N SER A 121 -15.97 1.55 -4.32
CA SER A 121 -14.77 1.46 -3.50
C SER A 121 -15.07 0.96 -2.09
N GLY A 122 -14.24 0.04 -1.60
CA GLY A 122 -14.40 -0.51 -0.27
C GLY A 122 -13.99 0.45 0.82
N ILE A 123 -12.69 0.51 1.12
CA ILE A 123 -12.15 1.26 2.25
C ILE A 123 -11.04 2.20 1.79
N TYR A 124 -11.19 3.48 2.10
CA TYR A 124 -10.10 4.47 2.02
C TYR A 124 -9.52 4.70 3.42
N ALA A 125 -8.42 4.02 3.75
CA ALA A 125 -7.77 4.11 5.05
C ALA A 125 -6.53 5.01 4.99
N THR A 126 -6.75 6.32 4.98
CA THR A 126 -5.67 7.33 4.95
C THR A 126 -5.20 7.76 6.35
N GLY A 127 -5.76 7.17 7.40
CA GLY A 127 -5.27 7.27 8.78
C GLY A 127 -3.91 6.58 9.00
N ARG A 128 -3.47 6.56 10.26
CA ARG A 128 -2.24 5.88 10.70
C ARG A 128 -2.54 4.96 11.88
N PHE A 129 -1.75 3.91 12.06
CA PHE A 129 -1.92 2.96 13.15
C PHE A 129 -3.30 2.30 13.19
N CYS A 130 -4.01 2.27 12.07
CA CYS A 130 -5.33 1.66 12.00
C CYS A 130 -5.24 0.19 11.61
N THR A 131 -6.16 -0.62 12.13
CA THR A 131 -6.28 -2.04 11.82
C THR A 131 -7.57 -2.33 11.05
N LEU A 132 -7.43 -2.89 9.85
CA LEU A 132 -8.53 -3.43 9.06
C LEU A 132 -8.44 -4.96 9.13
N GLU A 133 -9.42 -5.63 9.71
CA GLU A 133 -9.37 -7.06 10.05
C GLU A 133 -10.68 -7.75 9.68
N GLY A 134 -10.62 -8.96 9.11
CA GLY A 134 -11.84 -9.74 8.89
C GLY A 134 -12.74 -9.16 7.78
N ILE A 135 -12.16 -8.56 6.74
CA ILE A 135 -12.92 -7.83 5.72
C ILE A 135 -13.23 -8.73 4.52
N THR A 136 -14.51 -8.87 4.19
CA THR A 136 -14.95 -9.65 3.03
C THR A 136 -15.53 -8.73 1.96
N PHE A 137 -15.01 -8.82 0.73
CA PHE A 137 -15.53 -8.11 -0.44
C PHE A 137 -16.30 -9.03 -1.37
N GLN A 138 -17.53 -8.66 -1.69
CA GLN A 138 -18.43 -9.43 -2.57
C GLN A 138 -19.03 -8.54 -3.66
N ALA A 139 -19.43 -9.18 -4.75
CA ALA A 139 -20.17 -8.52 -5.82
C ALA A 139 -21.16 -9.49 -6.46
N GLU A 140 -22.41 -9.04 -6.55
CA GLU A 140 -23.50 -9.67 -7.30
C GLU A 140 -23.86 -8.82 -8.54
N ARG A 141 -23.12 -7.74 -8.78
CA ARG A 141 -23.24 -6.83 -9.93
C ARG A 141 -22.43 -7.32 -11.13
N GLY A 142 -22.87 -6.93 -12.33
CA GLY A 142 -22.11 -7.17 -13.57
C GLY A 142 -20.75 -6.44 -13.59
N THR A 143 -19.78 -7.02 -14.30
CA THR A 143 -18.41 -6.48 -14.40
C THR A 143 -18.25 -5.47 -15.53
N ASP A 144 -17.18 -4.68 -15.46
CA ASP A 144 -16.66 -3.94 -16.60
C ASP A 144 -16.06 -4.89 -17.67
N ARG A 145 -15.59 -4.32 -18.78
CA ARG A 145 -14.94 -5.06 -19.88
C ARG A 145 -13.65 -5.80 -19.49
N ARG A 146 -13.09 -5.52 -18.31
CA ARG A 146 -11.86 -6.11 -17.78
C ARG A 146 -12.14 -7.09 -16.63
N GLY A 147 -13.41 -7.40 -16.37
CA GLY A 147 -13.82 -8.32 -15.31
C GLY A 147 -13.82 -7.72 -13.91
N SER A 148 -13.73 -6.39 -13.77
CA SER A 148 -13.74 -5.72 -12.46
C SER A 148 -15.17 -5.34 -12.06
N THR A 149 -15.47 -5.37 -10.76
CA THR A 149 -16.78 -5.02 -10.18
C THR A 149 -16.76 -3.70 -9.40
N GLY A 150 -15.58 -3.10 -9.25
CA GLY A 150 -15.37 -1.80 -8.64
C GLY A 150 -13.98 -1.25 -8.94
N HIS A 151 -13.67 -0.08 -8.42
CA HIS A 151 -12.42 0.65 -8.59
C HIS A 151 -11.36 0.24 -7.57
N HIS A 152 -11.55 0.56 -6.29
CA HIS A 152 -10.58 0.28 -5.22
C HIS A 152 -11.19 -0.65 -4.17
N GLY A 153 -10.55 -1.78 -3.87
CA GLY A 153 -10.92 -2.60 -2.73
C GLY A 153 -10.58 -1.90 -1.42
N VAL A 154 -9.29 -1.80 -1.14
CA VAL A 154 -8.74 -1.04 -0.03
C VAL A 154 -7.62 -0.14 -0.53
N GLN A 155 -7.61 1.11 -0.11
CA GLN A 155 -6.49 2.03 -0.30
C GLN A 155 -5.91 2.43 1.05
N LEU A 156 -4.60 2.24 1.23
CA LEU A 156 -3.89 2.49 2.48
C LEU A 156 -3.03 3.76 2.41
N GLY A 157 -3.03 4.49 3.54
CA GLY A 157 -2.08 5.54 3.91
C GLY A 157 -0.76 4.93 4.38
N SER A 158 -0.23 5.33 5.53
CA SER A 158 1.00 4.76 6.11
C SER A 158 0.72 4.14 7.48
N ASP A 159 1.58 3.21 7.89
CA ASP A 159 1.56 2.62 9.24
C ASP A 159 0.24 1.90 9.60
N ASN A 160 -0.45 1.28 8.63
CA ASN A 160 -1.68 0.54 8.87
C ASN A 160 -1.50 -0.99 8.74
N LEU A 161 -2.33 -1.74 9.44
CA LEU A 161 -2.45 -3.19 9.29
C LEU A 161 -3.74 -3.51 8.52
N PHE A 162 -3.64 -4.31 7.46
CA PHE A 162 -4.77 -4.91 6.78
C PHE A 162 -4.61 -6.44 6.78
N THR A 163 -5.40 -7.13 7.59
CA THR A 163 -5.27 -8.57 7.77
C THR A 163 -6.59 -9.31 7.66
N ASP A 164 -6.53 -10.62 7.46
CA ASP A 164 -7.69 -11.53 7.54
C ASP A 164 -8.79 -11.13 6.55
N PHE A 165 -8.40 -10.91 5.30
CA PHE A 165 -9.30 -10.42 4.25
C PHE A 165 -9.65 -11.48 3.21
N ASP A 166 -10.83 -11.35 2.61
CA ASP A 166 -11.33 -12.23 1.56
C ASP A 166 -11.94 -11.44 0.40
N PHE A 167 -11.21 -11.34 -0.70
CA PHE A 167 -11.69 -10.75 -1.95
C PHE A 167 -12.38 -11.81 -2.81
N GLN A 168 -13.69 -11.98 -2.61
CA GLN A 168 -14.53 -12.87 -3.42
C GLN A 168 -14.96 -12.22 -4.76
N THR A 169 -14.38 -11.07 -5.07
CA THR A 169 -14.58 -10.31 -6.30
C THR A 169 -13.27 -9.61 -6.68
N GLN A 170 -13.27 -8.94 -7.84
CA GLN A 170 -12.12 -8.24 -8.39
C GLN A 170 -12.41 -6.74 -8.52
N PHE A 171 -11.58 -5.91 -7.91
CA PHE A 171 -11.52 -4.47 -8.18
C PHE A 171 -10.48 -4.18 -9.27
N ILE A 172 -10.52 -2.99 -9.88
CA ILE A 172 -9.44 -2.53 -10.75
C ILE A 172 -8.11 -2.53 -9.97
N HIS A 173 -8.18 -2.08 -8.72
CA HIS A 173 -7.13 -2.03 -7.73
C HIS A 173 -7.60 -2.70 -6.42
N ASP A 174 -7.21 -3.94 -6.17
CA ASP A 174 -7.67 -4.68 -4.98
C ASP A 174 -7.08 -4.11 -3.68
N ILE A 175 -5.75 -4.08 -3.57
CA ILE A 175 -5.04 -3.50 -2.41
C ILE A 175 -4.09 -2.43 -2.91
N THR A 176 -4.40 -1.17 -2.64
CA THR A 176 -3.65 -0.01 -3.09
C THR A 176 -2.78 0.58 -1.98
N LEU A 177 -1.50 0.74 -2.29
CA LEU A 177 -0.56 1.57 -1.54
C LEU A 177 -0.47 2.96 -2.18
N SER A 178 -0.85 3.97 -1.41
CA SER A 178 -0.94 5.37 -1.85
C SER A 178 0.45 6.02 -2.03
N TYR A 179 0.46 7.28 -2.49
CA TYR A 179 1.71 8.02 -2.72
C TYR A 179 2.56 8.14 -1.46
N ARG A 180 3.76 7.55 -1.50
CA ARG A 180 4.74 7.54 -0.40
C ARG A 180 4.23 6.85 0.86
N SER A 181 3.23 5.99 0.73
CA SER A 181 2.81 5.13 1.84
C SER A 181 3.96 4.21 2.25
N ALA A 182 4.18 4.08 3.54
CA ALA A 182 5.22 3.22 4.09
C ALA A 182 4.79 2.62 5.43
N GLY A 183 5.42 1.50 5.80
CA GLY A 183 5.17 0.83 7.07
C GLY A 183 3.82 0.13 7.15
N ASN A 184 3.11 -0.05 6.04
CA ASN A 184 1.89 -0.86 6.05
C ASN A 184 2.23 -2.35 6.01
N VAL A 185 1.37 -3.14 6.66
CA VAL A 185 1.38 -4.60 6.58
C VAL A 185 0.04 -5.05 6.02
N CYS A 186 0.07 -5.80 4.92
CA CYS A 186 -1.07 -6.52 4.39
C CYS A 186 -0.83 -8.01 4.62
N SER A 187 -1.65 -8.70 5.41
CA SER A 187 -1.37 -10.08 5.79
C SER A 187 -2.56 -11.03 5.83
N ASN A 188 -2.26 -12.33 5.83
CA ASN A 188 -3.20 -13.42 6.09
C ASN A 188 -4.54 -13.28 5.33
N GLY A 189 -4.46 -13.08 4.02
CA GLY A 189 -5.64 -12.78 3.22
C GLY A 189 -5.64 -13.56 1.92
N ARG A 190 -6.79 -13.55 1.24
CA ARG A 190 -6.96 -14.20 -0.04
C ARG A 190 -7.83 -13.39 -1.00
N GLY A 191 -7.76 -13.74 -2.28
CA GLY A 191 -8.72 -13.26 -3.25
C GLY A 191 -8.81 -14.13 -4.50
N VAL A 192 -9.73 -13.79 -5.38
CA VAL A 192 -9.94 -14.54 -6.64
C VAL A 192 -8.81 -14.33 -7.65
N ASP A 193 -8.26 -13.11 -7.77
CA ASP A 193 -7.09 -12.77 -8.57
C ASP A 193 -6.50 -11.42 -8.17
N LEU A 194 -5.86 -11.35 -6.99
CA LEU A 194 -5.46 -10.09 -6.35
C LEU A 194 -4.42 -9.30 -7.14
N SER A 195 -4.60 -7.98 -7.18
CA SER A 195 -3.54 -7.00 -7.49
C SER A 195 -2.99 -6.33 -6.24
N LEU A 196 -1.66 -6.31 -6.10
CA LEU A 196 -0.93 -5.60 -5.04
C LEU A 196 -0.47 -4.25 -5.60
N ASP A 197 -1.43 -3.33 -5.70
CA ASP A 197 -1.30 -2.08 -6.43
C ASP A 197 -0.41 -1.07 -5.71
N HIS A 198 0.78 -0.80 -6.28
CA HIS A 198 1.65 0.28 -5.83
C HIS A 198 1.48 1.47 -6.76
N HIS A 199 0.69 2.46 -6.33
CA HIS A 199 0.10 3.45 -7.23
C HIS A 199 1.04 4.62 -7.58
N LYS A 200 2.35 4.33 -7.73
CA LYS A 200 3.47 5.25 -8.06
C LYS A 200 3.72 6.33 -7.00
N LYS A 201 4.72 7.19 -7.27
CA LYS A 201 5.26 8.18 -6.34
C LYS A 201 5.78 7.55 -5.05
N ALA A 202 6.59 6.50 -5.22
CA ALA A 202 7.43 5.90 -4.20
C ALA A 202 6.70 5.35 -2.96
N PRO A 203 5.65 4.50 -3.03
CA PRO A 203 5.28 3.64 -1.91
C PRO A 203 6.46 2.71 -1.58
N TYR A 204 6.97 2.71 -0.35
CA TYR A 204 8.23 2.03 0.02
C TYR A 204 8.10 1.33 1.38
N GLU A 205 8.92 0.32 1.67
CA GLU A 205 8.89 -0.39 2.96
C GLU A 205 7.50 -0.83 3.43
N ASN A 206 6.71 -1.41 2.53
CA ASN A 206 5.45 -2.07 2.87
C ASN A 206 5.64 -3.59 2.77
N LEU A 207 4.92 -4.32 3.61
CA LEU A 207 4.97 -5.78 3.68
C LEU A 207 3.64 -6.38 3.19
N PHE A 208 3.75 -7.34 2.28
CA PHE A 208 2.67 -8.27 1.93
C PHE A 208 3.07 -9.66 2.40
N SER A 209 2.31 -10.28 3.29
CA SER A 209 2.71 -11.55 3.92
C SER A 209 1.57 -12.56 4.04
N GLN A 210 1.81 -13.85 3.79
CA GLN A 210 0.80 -14.91 3.95
C GLN A 210 -0.46 -14.69 3.09
N ILE A 211 -0.29 -14.30 1.82
CA ILE A 211 -1.41 -13.98 0.93
C ILE A 211 -1.59 -15.06 -0.12
N ASP A 212 -2.83 -15.50 -0.33
CA ASP A 212 -3.23 -16.28 -1.51
C ASP A 212 -3.82 -15.36 -2.58
N LEU A 213 -3.11 -15.17 -3.68
CA LEU A 213 -3.55 -14.32 -4.79
C LEU A 213 -4.72 -14.92 -5.57
N GLY A 214 -5.08 -16.18 -5.35
CA GLY A 214 -6.04 -16.90 -6.18
C GLY A 214 -5.41 -17.33 -7.49
N ILE A 215 -5.92 -16.86 -8.63
CA ILE A 215 -5.34 -17.21 -9.94
C ILE A 215 -3.90 -16.67 -10.05
N GLY A 216 -3.62 -15.47 -9.52
CA GLY A 216 -2.28 -14.87 -9.49
C GLY A 216 -1.82 -14.37 -10.86
N THR A 217 -2.71 -13.78 -11.65
CA THR A 217 -2.36 -13.11 -12.92
C THR A 217 -2.05 -11.62 -12.73
N ARG A 218 -2.42 -11.05 -11.58
CA ARG A 218 -2.47 -9.61 -11.35
C ARG A 218 -1.56 -9.08 -10.25
N MET A 219 -0.70 -9.92 -9.64
CA MET A 219 0.17 -9.53 -8.51
C MET A 219 0.86 -8.17 -8.73
N TRP A 220 1.47 -7.98 -9.91
CA TRP A 220 2.22 -6.78 -10.28
C TRP A 220 1.41 -5.73 -11.04
N LYS A 221 0.09 -5.93 -11.20
CA LYS A 221 -0.78 -4.96 -11.84
C LYS A 221 -0.93 -3.77 -10.91
N SER A 222 -0.49 -2.61 -11.36
CA SER A 222 -0.58 -1.38 -10.58
C SER A 222 -1.01 -0.20 -11.44
N GLY A 223 -1.69 0.75 -10.82
CA GLY A 223 -2.14 2.00 -11.41
C GLY A 223 -1.12 3.13 -11.30
N GLY A 224 -1.61 4.33 -11.50
CA GLY A 224 -0.81 5.55 -11.47
C GLY A 224 -0.43 6.09 -12.85
N GLY A 225 -0.27 7.41 -12.94
CA GLY A 225 0.06 8.10 -14.18
C GLY A 225 1.45 7.78 -14.73
N ARG A 226 1.63 7.93 -16.04
CA ARG A 226 2.95 7.85 -16.69
C ARG A 226 3.93 8.86 -16.07
N ALA A 227 5.23 8.54 -16.08
CA ALA A 227 6.30 9.44 -15.66
C ALA A 227 6.24 9.93 -14.19
N LEU A 228 5.66 9.11 -13.31
CA LEU A 228 5.59 9.35 -11.85
C LEU A 228 6.51 8.39 -11.05
N GLY A 229 7.58 7.93 -11.69
CA GLY A 229 8.47 6.91 -11.20
C GLY A 229 7.95 5.48 -11.42
N LYS A 230 8.74 4.52 -10.95
CA LYS A 230 8.35 3.11 -10.81
C LYS A 230 7.18 2.98 -9.82
N HIS A 231 6.54 1.82 -9.79
CA HIS A 231 5.36 1.58 -8.94
C HIS A 231 5.72 1.50 -7.46
N CYS A 232 6.74 0.73 -7.11
CA CYS A 232 7.24 0.49 -5.77
C CYS A 232 8.62 1.16 -5.58
N GLY A 233 8.82 1.76 -4.42
CA GLY A 233 10.10 2.23 -3.91
C GLY A 233 10.95 1.09 -3.35
N ALA A 234 11.98 1.45 -2.61
CA ALA A 234 12.89 0.51 -1.99
C ALA A 234 12.21 -0.33 -0.90
N ARG A 235 12.74 -1.54 -0.69
CA ARG A 235 12.46 -2.41 0.46
C ARG A 235 10.99 -2.86 0.58
N GLY A 236 10.24 -2.82 -0.52
CA GLY A 236 8.98 -3.54 -0.63
C GLY A 236 9.21 -5.04 -0.43
N THR A 237 8.47 -5.65 0.49
CA THR A 237 8.66 -7.04 0.91
C THR A 237 7.41 -7.86 0.64
N PHE A 238 7.58 -9.00 -0.01
CA PHE A 238 6.55 -9.96 -0.34
C PHE A 238 6.99 -11.30 0.24
N TRP A 239 6.22 -11.86 1.17
CA TRP A 239 6.59 -13.05 1.91
C TRP A 239 5.46 -14.07 1.95
N ASN A 240 5.73 -15.33 1.61
CA ASN A 240 4.77 -16.42 1.60
C ASN A 240 3.53 -16.08 0.75
N ILE A 241 3.79 -15.78 -0.53
CA ILE A 241 2.74 -15.44 -1.50
C ILE A 241 2.40 -16.68 -2.31
N ARG A 242 1.16 -17.14 -2.16
CA ARG A 242 0.62 -18.32 -2.85
C ARG A 242 -0.25 -17.90 -4.03
N ALA A 243 -0.32 -18.76 -5.03
CA ALA A 243 -1.17 -18.56 -6.20
C ALA A 243 -1.32 -19.88 -6.97
N LYS A 244 -2.31 -19.96 -7.87
CA LYS A 244 -2.39 -21.06 -8.85
C LYS A 244 -1.32 -20.95 -9.93
N ARG A 245 -0.96 -19.72 -10.32
CA ARG A 245 0.12 -19.46 -11.28
C ARG A 245 1.43 -19.15 -10.58
N ASN A 246 2.52 -19.67 -11.13
CA ASN A 246 3.86 -19.31 -10.71
C ASN A 246 4.12 -17.81 -10.96
N GLN A 247 4.52 -17.12 -9.91
CA GLN A 247 4.95 -15.73 -9.95
C GLN A 247 6.40 -15.66 -10.41
N LYS A 248 6.79 -14.49 -10.90
CA LYS A 248 8.14 -14.19 -11.35
C LYS A 248 8.62 -12.93 -10.65
N TRP A 249 9.93 -12.68 -10.72
CA TRP A 249 10.49 -11.37 -10.37
C TRP A 249 9.68 -10.24 -11.04
N PRO A 250 9.43 -9.11 -10.34
CA PRO A 250 8.62 -8.02 -10.88
C PRO A 250 9.16 -7.49 -12.22
N PRO A 251 8.27 -6.99 -13.11
CA PRO A 251 8.68 -6.31 -14.33
C PRO A 251 9.62 -5.14 -14.06
N LYS A 252 10.49 -4.79 -15.03
CA LYS A 252 11.49 -3.71 -14.90
C LYS A 252 10.90 -2.37 -14.44
N GLY A 253 9.65 -2.07 -14.81
CA GLY A 253 8.94 -0.84 -14.44
C GLY A 253 8.30 -0.87 -13.04
N PHE A 254 8.34 -1.99 -12.33
CA PHE A 254 7.66 -2.15 -11.05
C PHE A 254 8.41 -1.48 -9.90
N GLY A 255 9.68 -1.81 -9.66
CA GLY A 255 10.44 -1.24 -8.54
C GLY A 255 11.97 -1.27 -8.75
N PRO A 256 12.75 -0.77 -7.78
CA PRO A 256 14.20 -0.87 -7.78
C PRO A 256 14.65 -2.33 -7.57
N LYS A 257 15.96 -2.60 -7.60
CA LYS A 257 16.48 -3.95 -7.36
C LYS A 257 16.30 -4.41 -5.91
N ILE A 258 16.24 -3.49 -4.96
CA ILE A 258 16.16 -3.76 -3.52
C ILE A 258 14.72 -4.07 -3.08
N LEU A 259 14.19 -5.17 -3.61
CA LEU A 259 12.92 -5.77 -3.19
C LEU A 259 13.20 -7.13 -2.57
N ASN A 260 12.38 -7.51 -1.59
CA ASN A 260 12.50 -8.79 -0.91
C ASN A 260 11.31 -9.67 -1.32
N LEU A 261 11.58 -10.78 -2.00
CA LEU A 261 10.58 -11.76 -2.39
C LEU A 261 10.98 -13.09 -1.75
N ILE A 262 10.20 -13.57 -0.78
CA ILE A 262 10.56 -14.71 0.08
C ILE A 262 9.39 -15.71 0.10
N GLY A 263 9.65 -17.00 -0.15
CA GLY A 263 8.58 -18.02 -0.17
C GLY A 263 7.48 -17.69 -1.19
N ILE A 264 7.87 -17.32 -2.40
CA ILE A 264 6.91 -16.96 -3.46
C ILE A 264 6.61 -18.20 -4.29
N GLN A 265 5.33 -18.52 -4.49
CA GLN A 265 4.92 -19.55 -5.45
C GLN A 265 5.55 -19.32 -6.82
N THR A 266 6.54 -20.12 -7.18
CA THR A 266 7.34 -19.95 -8.40
C THR A 266 7.93 -21.28 -8.86
N ASN A 267 8.35 -21.32 -10.12
CA ASN A 267 9.21 -22.37 -10.66
C ASN A 267 10.61 -21.85 -11.02
N GLN A 268 10.90 -20.58 -10.72
CA GLN A 268 12.22 -19.99 -10.90
C GLN A 268 13.13 -20.38 -9.72
N PRO A 269 14.43 -20.63 -9.95
CA PRO A 269 15.36 -20.92 -8.87
C PRO A 269 15.52 -19.71 -7.94
N SER A 270 15.83 -19.99 -6.67
CA SER A 270 16.14 -18.94 -5.69
C SER A 270 17.41 -18.16 -6.08
N LEU A 271 17.38 -16.85 -5.89
CA LEU A 271 18.47 -15.91 -6.06
C LEU A 271 18.67 -15.18 -4.73
N ILE A 272 19.67 -15.60 -3.95
CA ILE A 272 19.91 -15.14 -2.57
C ILE A 272 21.25 -14.38 -2.51
N LYS A 273 21.40 -13.36 -3.36
CA LYS A 273 22.64 -12.55 -3.39
C LYS A 273 22.48 -11.35 -2.46
N THR A 274 23.40 -11.21 -1.51
CA THR A 274 23.42 -10.13 -0.50
C THR A 274 23.56 -8.72 -1.09
N ASN A 275 24.01 -8.58 -2.33
CA ASN A 275 24.18 -7.31 -3.04
C ASN A 275 23.21 -7.12 -4.21
N GLY A 276 22.11 -7.89 -4.25
CA GLY A 276 21.25 -7.95 -5.42
C GLY A 276 19.80 -8.24 -5.10
N LYS A 277 19.16 -8.92 -6.05
CA LYS A 277 17.76 -9.37 -5.90
C LYS A 277 17.71 -10.46 -4.84
N TRP A 278 16.80 -10.33 -3.88
CA TRP A 278 16.43 -11.42 -2.97
C TRP A 278 15.12 -12.04 -3.47
N PHE A 279 15.23 -13.22 -4.07
CA PHE A 279 14.09 -13.97 -4.62
C PHE A 279 14.19 -15.42 -4.17
N GLU A 280 13.30 -15.85 -3.31
CA GLU A 280 13.27 -17.20 -2.75
C GLU A 280 11.94 -17.86 -3.07
N ALA A 281 12.02 -19.06 -3.63
CA ALA A 281 10.87 -19.92 -3.93
C ALA A 281 10.18 -20.39 -2.65
#